data_AF-A0A2M8PAV0-F1
#
_entry.id   AF-A0A2M8PAV0-F1
#
_cell.length_a   1.000
_cell.length_b   1.000
_cell.length_c   1.000
_cell.angle_alpha   90.00
_cell.angle_beta   90.00
_cell.angle_gamma   90.00
#
_symmetry.space_group_name_H-M   'P 1'
#
loop_
_entity.id
_entity.type
_entity.pdbx_description
1 polymer ?
#
loop_
_entity_poly.entity_id
_entity_poly.type
_entity_poly.pdbx_seq_one_letter_code
_entity_poly.pdbx_strand_id
1 'polypeptide(L)'
;MGHWAPNDPFFEPNPRKDRFGRELARLEAALQHAQALRQADEPILLIMHYPPFTSDGQPTAYTALIARYQPTMCLYGHLHHDREWLLAKQGLYEGVRYDLVAADFLQMTPRLVWQVPATRFK
;
A
#
# COMPACT_ATOMS: atom_id res chain seq x y z
N MET A 1 0.03 0.22 19.35
CA MET A 1 -0.09 0.51 17.90
C MET A 1 -1.50 0.11 17.46
N GLY A 2 -2.09 0.68 16.41
CA GLY A 2 -3.51 0.41 16.07
C GLY A 2 -3.81 0.41 14.57
N HIS A 3 -2.78 0.28 13.73
CA HIS A 3 -2.92 0.15 12.29
C HIS A 3 -3.03 -1.32 11.86
N TRP A 4 -2.77 -2.26 12.77
CA TRP A 4 -2.87 -3.70 12.51
C TRP A 4 -4.28 -4.08 12.09
N ALA A 5 -4.37 -4.94 11.08
CA ALA A 5 -5.63 -5.50 10.64
C ALA A 5 -6.20 -6.44 11.70
N PRO A 6 -7.54 -6.60 11.80
CA PRO A 6 -8.14 -7.53 12.75
C PRO A 6 -7.65 -8.98 12.65
N ASN A 7 -7.12 -9.38 11.49
CA ASN A 7 -6.53 -10.70 11.24
C ASN A 7 -4.99 -10.74 11.41
N ASP A 8 -4.36 -9.66 11.86
CA ASP A 8 -2.91 -9.63 12.11
C ASP A 8 -2.56 -10.32 13.44
N PRO A 9 -1.47 -11.09 13.52
CA PRO A 9 -1.02 -11.73 14.77
C PRO A 9 -0.79 -10.77 15.95
N PHE A 10 -0.50 -9.50 15.67
CA PHE A 10 -0.26 -8.46 16.68
C PHE A 10 -1.45 -7.53 16.89
N PHE A 11 -2.63 -7.88 16.38
CA PHE A 11 -3.84 -7.10 16.58
C PHE A 11 -4.34 -7.17 18.01
N GLU A 12 -4.39 -6.01 18.66
CA GLU A 12 -5.02 -5.85 19.98
C GLU A 12 -6.32 -5.06 19.84
N PRO A 13 -7.49 -5.68 20.09
CA PRO A 13 -8.77 -5.00 19.97
C PRO A 13 -8.88 -3.88 20.99
N ASN A 14 -9.16 -2.66 20.52
CA ASN A 14 -9.43 -1.51 21.37
C ASN A 14 -10.79 -0.89 21.03
N PRO A 15 -11.87 -1.25 21.74
CA PRO A 15 -13.22 -0.79 21.42
C PRO A 15 -13.41 0.73 21.56
N ARG A 16 -12.49 1.44 22.22
CA ARG A 16 -12.53 2.90 22.35
C ARG A 16 -11.83 3.64 21.19
N LYS A 17 -11.07 2.93 20.35
CA LYS A 17 -10.23 3.52 19.30
C LYS A 17 -10.12 2.59 18.08
N ASP A 18 -11.17 2.54 17.25
CA ASP A 18 -11.10 1.85 15.95
C ASP A 18 -10.23 2.64 14.96
N ARG A 19 -8.91 2.49 15.07
CA ARG A 19 -7.97 3.15 14.17
C ARG A 19 -7.92 2.45 12.81
N PHE A 20 -7.99 1.13 12.76
CA PHE A 20 -7.97 0.38 11.51
C PHE A 20 -9.14 0.76 10.59
N GLY A 21 -10.37 0.73 11.09
CA GLY A 21 -11.55 1.09 10.29
C GLY A 21 -11.52 2.54 9.80
N ARG A 22 -11.03 3.47 10.65
CA ARG A 22 -10.85 4.88 10.26
C ARG A 22 -9.82 5.07 9.15
N GLU A 23 -8.68 4.39 9.21
CA GLU A 23 -7.67 4.46 8.15
C GLU A 23 -8.12 3.74 6.87
N LEU A 24 -8.88 2.64 6.99
CA LEU A 24 -9.51 1.97 5.85
C LEU A 24 -10.50 2.89 5.13
N ALA A 25 -11.35 3.60 5.87
CA ALA A 25 -12.28 4.58 5.31
C ALA A 25 -11.56 5.76 4.63
N ARG A 26 -10.43 6.22 5.20
CA ARG A 26 -9.58 7.25 4.57
C ARG A 26 -8.95 6.77 3.28
N LEU A 27 -8.47 5.52 3.25
CA LEU A 27 -7.94 4.93 2.03
C LEU A 27 -9.03 4.86 0.95
N GLU A 28 -10.24 4.43 1.29
CA GLU A 28 -11.35 4.38 0.34
C GLU A 28 -11.67 5.77 -0.23
N ALA A 29 -11.80 6.78 0.64
CA ALA A 29 -12.05 8.15 0.22
C ALA A 29 -10.92 8.69 -0.70
N ALA A 30 -9.66 8.39 -0.39
CA ALA A 30 -8.52 8.80 -1.21
C ALA A 30 -8.53 8.12 -2.59
N LEU A 31 -8.83 6.82 -2.65
CA LEU A 31 -8.92 6.06 -3.89
C LEU A 31 -10.09 6.53 -4.77
N GLN A 32 -11.25 6.80 -4.17
CA GLN A 32 -12.41 7.39 -4.86
C GLN A 32 -12.05 8.75 -5.47
N HIS A 33 -11.38 9.61 -4.69
CA HIS A 33 -10.97 10.93 -5.17
C HIS A 33 -9.93 10.82 -6.30
N ALA A 34 -8.95 9.93 -6.16
CA ALA A 34 -7.96 9.67 -7.20
C ALA A 34 -8.62 9.17 -8.51
N GLN A 35 -9.59 8.26 -8.42
CA GLN A 35 -10.34 7.81 -9.59
C GLN A 35 -11.16 8.93 -10.24
N ALA A 36 -11.77 9.81 -9.45
CA ALA A 36 -12.53 10.93 -9.99
C ALA A 36 -11.66 11.98 -10.73
N LEU A 37 -10.40 12.14 -10.30
CA LEU A 37 -9.44 13.04 -10.94
C LEU A 37 -8.68 12.40 -12.11
N ARG A 38 -8.63 11.07 -12.17
CA ARG A 38 -7.85 10.29 -13.13
C ARG A 38 -8.35 10.48 -14.57
N GLN A 39 -7.44 10.76 -15.50
CA GLN A 39 -7.70 10.67 -16.94
C GLN A 39 -7.37 9.26 -17.47
N ALA A 40 -7.89 8.90 -18.65
CA ALA A 40 -7.90 7.52 -19.19
C ALA A 40 -6.51 6.81 -19.19
N ASP A 41 -5.42 7.57 -19.30
CA ASP A 41 -4.05 7.04 -19.39
C ASP A 41 -3.16 7.40 -18.19
N GLU A 42 -3.74 7.94 -17.12
CA GLU A 42 -2.98 8.32 -15.93
C GLU A 42 -2.89 7.16 -14.95
N PRO A 43 -1.69 6.82 -14.45
CA PRO A 43 -1.55 5.83 -13.40
C PRO A 43 -2.09 6.37 -12.07
N ILE A 44 -2.54 5.48 -11.20
CA ILE A 44 -2.69 5.79 -9.78
C ILE A 44 -1.57 5.06 -9.05
N LEU A 45 -0.67 5.83 -8.43
CA LEU A 45 0.37 5.32 -7.56
C LEU A 45 -0.07 5.52 -6.11
N LEU A 46 -0.49 4.44 -5.46
CA LEU A 46 -0.86 4.46 -4.05
C LEU A 46 0.42 4.37 -3.20
N ILE A 47 0.59 5.30 -2.26
CA ILE A 47 1.73 5.32 -1.34
C ILE A 47 1.20 5.15 0.07
N MET A 48 1.66 4.12 0.77
CA MET A 48 1.30 3.82 2.15
C MET A 48 2.56 3.81 3.00
N HIS A 49 2.48 4.27 4.26
CA HIS A 49 3.62 4.09 5.17
C HIS A 49 3.72 2.63 5.62
N TYR A 50 2.62 2.07 6.12
CA TYR A 50 2.53 0.69 6.60
C TYR A 50 2.18 -0.28 5.46
N PRO A 51 2.63 -1.55 5.52
CA PRO A 51 2.20 -2.57 4.58
C PRO A 51 0.68 -2.78 4.63
N PRO A 52 0.02 -3.02 3.48
CA PRO A 52 -1.39 -3.40 3.45
C PRO A 52 -1.62 -4.88 3.79
N PHE A 53 -0.56 -5.64 4.05
CA PHE A 53 -0.58 -7.04 4.47
C PHE A 53 -0.39 -7.13 5.99
N THR A 54 -0.75 -8.28 6.57
CA THR A 54 -0.39 -8.58 7.96
C THR A 54 1.12 -8.78 8.11
N SER A 55 1.60 -8.78 9.35
CA SER A 55 2.99 -9.00 9.71
C SER A 55 3.55 -10.35 9.26
N ASP A 56 2.69 -11.34 9.02
CA ASP A 56 3.01 -12.66 8.45
C ASP A 56 2.66 -12.77 6.95
N GLY A 57 2.45 -11.65 6.27
CA GLY A 57 2.31 -11.57 4.81
C GLY A 57 0.93 -11.96 4.26
N GLN A 58 -0.09 -12.08 5.11
CA GLN A 58 -1.46 -12.42 4.71
C GLN A 58 -2.26 -11.18 4.25
N PRO A 59 -3.24 -11.35 3.36
CA PRO A 59 -4.10 -10.25 2.93
C PRO A 59 -4.94 -9.68 4.08
N THR A 60 -5.34 -8.42 3.94
CA THR A 60 -6.20 -7.69 4.91
C THR A 60 -7.37 -7.01 4.19
N ALA A 61 -8.22 -6.30 4.94
CA ALA A 61 -9.23 -5.43 4.32
C ALA A 61 -8.61 -4.31 3.46
N TYR A 62 -7.36 -3.89 3.72
CA TYR A 62 -6.67 -2.94 2.85
C TYR A 62 -6.37 -3.57 1.49
N THR A 63 -5.83 -4.80 1.42
CA THR A 63 -5.54 -5.44 0.13
C THR A 63 -6.79 -5.65 -0.69
N ALA A 64 -7.90 -6.08 -0.05
CA ALA A 64 -9.18 -6.26 -0.74
C ALA A 64 -9.70 -4.93 -1.30
N LEU A 65 -9.59 -3.84 -0.54
CA LEU A 65 -9.96 -2.51 -0.99
C LEU A 65 -9.07 -2.03 -2.14
N ILE A 66 -7.76 -2.19 -2.03
CA ILE A 66 -6.79 -1.82 -3.07
C ILE A 66 -7.09 -2.58 -4.36
N ALA A 67 -7.32 -3.90 -4.29
CA ALA A 67 -7.69 -4.73 -5.42
C ALA A 67 -9.01 -4.28 -6.07
N ARG A 68 -9.99 -3.78 -5.29
CA ARG A 68 -11.24 -3.24 -5.86
C ARG A 68 -11.03 -1.97 -6.68
N TYR A 69 -10.15 -1.07 -6.26
CA TYR A 69 -9.92 0.22 -6.93
C TYR A 69 -8.82 0.17 -8.01
N GLN A 70 -8.08 -0.93 -8.09
CA GLN A 70 -7.05 -1.22 -9.12
C GLN A 70 -6.11 -0.01 -9.38
N PRO A 71 -5.42 0.52 -8.35
CA PRO A 71 -4.31 1.43 -8.61
C PRO A 71 -3.22 0.68 -9.39
N THR A 72 -2.46 1.41 -10.18
CA THR A 72 -1.37 0.84 -10.99
C THR A 72 -0.31 0.19 -10.10
N MET A 73 0.01 0.83 -8.97
CA MET A 73 0.97 0.32 -7.99
C MET A 73 0.59 0.72 -6.56
N CYS A 74 0.99 -0.09 -5.59
CA CYS A 74 0.97 0.21 -4.17
C CYS A 74 2.41 0.13 -3.60
N LEU A 75 2.97 1.28 -3.28
CA LEU A 75 4.29 1.42 -2.66
C LEU A 75 4.11 1.48 -1.14
N TYR A 76 4.95 0.75 -0.39
CA TYR A 76 4.92 0.81 1.07
C TYR A 76 6.31 0.74 1.71
N GLY A 77 6.39 1.13 2.98
CA GLY A 77 7.63 1.15 3.76
C GLY A 77 7.48 0.42 5.08
N HIS A 78 8.00 1.03 6.16
CA HIS A 78 7.88 0.61 7.56
C HIS A 78 8.67 -0.64 7.97
N LEU A 79 8.94 -1.57 7.05
CA LEU A 79 9.70 -2.79 7.34
C LEU A 79 11.21 -2.48 7.26
N HIS A 80 11.93 -2.71 8.37
CA HIS A 80 13.33 -2.27 8.56
C HIS A 80 14.28 -3.40 8.94
N HIS A 81 13.79 -4.65 9.02
CA HIS A 81 14.60 -5.80 9.39
C HIS A 81 14.48 -6.93 8.34
N ASP A 82 15.56 -7.69 8.14
CA ASP A 82 15.64 -8.79 7.17
C ASP A 82 14.45 -9.77 7.26
N ARG A 83 14.03 -10.11 8.49
CA ARG A 83 12.90 -11.02 8.70
C ARG A 83 11.58 -10.47 8.18
N GLU A 84 11.37 -9.16 8.30
CA GLU A 84 10.19 -8.48 7.78
C GLU A 84 10.25 -8.39 6.25
N TRP A 85 11.43 -8.12 5.69
CA TRP A 85 11.64 -8.06 4.24
C TRP A 85 11.34 -9.39 3.54
N LEU A 86 11.62 -10.52 4.19
CA LEU A 86 11.29 -11.86 3.67
C LEU A 86 9.77 -12.10 3.55
N LEU A 87 8.98 -11.45 4.39
CA LEU A 87 7.51 -11.56 4.42
C LEU A 87 6.82 -10.46 3.60
N ALA A 88 7.56 -9.42 3.23
CA ALA A 88 7.07 -8.30 2.44
C ALA A 88 6.56 -8.78 1.07
N LYS A 89 5.28 -8.50 0.76
CA LYS A 89 4.72 -8.81 -0.55
C LYS A 89 5.33 -7.91 -1.62
N GLN A 90 5.95 -8.53 -2.62
CA GLN A 90 6.56 -7.85 -3.76
C GLN A 90 5.92 -8.36 -5.06
N GLY A 91 5.83 -7.50 -6.08
CA GLY A 91 5.33 -7.85 -7.41
C GLY A 91 3.81 -7.83 -7.54
N LEU A 92 3.27 -8.56 -8.51
CA LEU A 92 1.85 -8.54 -8.85
C LEU A 92 1.03 -9.38 -7.85
N TYR A 93 -0.01 -8.77 -7.28
CA TYR A 93 -0.99 -9.44 -6.44
C TYR A 93 -2.38 -8.84 -6.73
N GLU A 94 -3.35 -9.68 -7.08
CA GLU A 94 -4.73 -9.25 -7.41
C GLU A 94 -4.83 -8.07 -8.41
N GLY A 95 -3.94 -8.07 -9.42
CA GLY A 95 -3.91 -7.04 -10.46
C GLY A 95 -3.14 -5.76 -10.10
N VAL A 96 -2.67 -5.63 -8.86
CA VAL A 96 -1.91 -4.47 -8.38
C VAL A 96 -0.45 -4.85 -8.14
N ARG A 97 0.49 -4.00 -8.56
CA ARG A 97 1.91 -4.20 -8.28
C ARG A 97 2.28 -3.60 -6.92
N TYR A 98 2.86 -4.41 -6.04
CA TYR A 98 3.34 -4.01 -4.72
C TYR A 98 4.85 -3.93 -4.70
N ASP A 99 5.39 -2.88 -4.09
CA ASP A 99 6.83 -2.71 -3.91
C ASP A 99 7.14 -2.12 -2.52
N LEU A 100 7.96 -2.82 -1.73
CA LEU A 100 8.61 -2.29 -0.53
C LEU A 100 9.70 -1.30 -0.98
N VAL A 101 9.62 -0.08 -0.45
CA VAL A 101 10.52 1.05 -0.78
C VAL A 101 11.15 1.68 0.47
N ALA A 102 11.28 0.91 1.57
CA ALA A 102 12.06 1.33 2.72
C ALA A 102 13.52 1.57 2.30
N ALA A 103 14.13 2.67 2.76
CA ALA A 103 15.42 3.14 2.25
C ALA A 103 16.56 2.16 2.54
N ASP A 104 16.56 1.56 3.73
CA ASP A 104 17.48 0.50 4.15
C ASP A 104 17.29 -0.79 3.35
N PHE A 105 16.05 -1.20 3.08
CA PHE A 105 15.76 -2.29 2.14
C PHE A 105 16.34 -2.02 0.75
N LEU A 106 16.28 -0.77 0.29
CA LEU A 106 16.82 -0.31 -1.00
C LEU A 106 18.31 0.04 -0.96
N GLN A 107 19.03 -0.29 0.13
CA GLN A 107 20.46 0.03 0.28
C GLN A 107 20.76 1.52 0.06
N MET A 108 19.89 2.38 0.58
CA MET A 108 19.94 3.84 0.45
C MET A 108 19.99 4.34 -1.01
N THR A 109 19.52 3.53 -1.95
CA THR A 109 19.51 3.84 -3.38
C THR A 109 18.09 4.15 -3.86
N PRO A 110 17.84 5.32 -4.49
CA PRO A 110 16.52 5.64 -5.02
C PRO A 110 16.05 4.62 -6.06
N ARG A 111 14.77 4.23 -5.97
CA ARG A 111 14.13 3.33 -6.93
C ARG A 111 13.23 4.13 -7.88
N LEU A 112 13.43 3.96 -9.19
CA LEU A 112 12.46 4.43 -10.17
C LEU A 112 11.20 3.57 -10.07
N VAL A 113 10.07 4.19 -9.74
CA VAL A 113 8.78 3.50 -9.55
C VAL A 113 7.80 3.74 -10.70
N TRP A 114 7.92 4.86 -11.41
CA TRP A 114 7.10 5.16 -12.57
C TRP A 114 7.79 6.13 -13.50
N GLN A 115 7.59 5.97 -14.82
CA GLN A 115 8.10 6.87 -15.83
C GLN A 115 6.92 7.54 -16.57
N VAL A 116 6.94 8.87 -16.64
CA VAL A 116 5.93 9.62 -17.40
C VAL A 116 6.29 9.56 -18.89
N PRO A 117 5.37 9.18 -19.79
CA PRO A 117 5.62 9.24 -21.23
C PRO A 117 5.98 10.67 -21.67
N ALA A 118 6.98 10.79 -22.56
CA ALA A 118 7.48 12.09 -23.04
C ALA A 118 6.43 12.95 -23.77
N THR A 119 5.31 12.36 -24.17
CA THR A 119 4.23 13.03 -24.93
C THR A 119 3.34 13.95 -24.10
N ARG A 120 3.50 13.98 -22.76
CA ARG A 120 2.57 14.69 -21.83
C ARG A 120 2.91 16.17 -21.58
N PHE A 121 3.98 16.71 -22.17
CA PHE A 121 4.40 18.11 -22.01
C PHE A 121 4.26 18.96 -23.30
N LYS A 122 3.33 18.60 -24.20
CA LYS A 122 2.98 19.45 -25.34
C LYS A 122 1.84 20.38 -25.01
#